data_AF-A0A8D2IR27-F1
#
_entry.id   AF-A0A8D2IR27-F1
#
_cell.length_a   1.000
_cell.length_b   1.000
_cell.length_c   1.000
_cell.angle_alpha   90.00
_cell.angle_beta   90.00
_cell.angle_gamma   90.00
#
_symmetry.space_group_name_H-M   'P 1'
#
loop_
_entity.id
_entity.type
_entity.pdbx_description
1 polymer ?
#
loop_
_entity_poly.entity_id
_entity_poly.type
_entity_poly.pdbx_seq_one_letter_code
_entity_poly.pdbx_strand_id
1 'polypeptide(L)'
;MISSTYGLDVSQPGSSPVIQVYTKGMNGLCQVGQDALEPLDFMGAYSNRWSLSFAFGATATKVMILFSEGYGPEQVLPQWAHAIVLFIGATEVGLSSYPFFVCLSTRFQIIGACLGFLYTGTWTVVMIVDIIQCPHGLVVGEYEKIIFYWPSLLCKVFLLGRFAYIFVQALRVRLQMDLNQEETSFLELHQAQYVQQLMKKPPTEQPPKSWIQQKVYEWDPLFQFPCRMICMGVLAMICLYMVSKGDLLVLRVSAPSQVDKPVMALIQSLEEFIDVTEGVWTATTFTACLTCVSYVFHILACYRKHMKRLWAGQKQFLPVMFSKCSSSQSVAAIARYSGWQIAYILWGYLIIHVVQCLFGVLLMYSFVLPVKNGQGVEMVKNLGIGILTLCIIIGFILLQVLIAARFFLQPKILENDKEKPLALDNRRGFQNFNYFFFFYNVLLGLGSCLFRLLSSIVVGAWLIARIDRTIMPKGYEALDMGFRTWIGMLFLDHYHTNPTLICFCHILVLKARERPQQGSTYYQHFNNATGKPEVSKKSRTRWLLLYTLLNNPSLSALRKSQ
;
A
#
# COMPACT_ATOMS: atom_id res chain seq x y z
N MET A 1 24.35 75.42 -4.09
CA MET A 1 23.57 76.10 -3.04
C MET A 1 23.27 75.08 -1.96
N ILE A 2 23.92 75.24 -0.78
CA ILE A 2 23.40 75.07 0.61
C ILE A 2 22.58 73.79 0.90
N SER A 3 22.74 72.99 1.96
CA SER A 3 23.70 72.75 3.05
C SER A 3 23.00 71.74 3.99
N SER A 4 23.75 70.83 4.63
CA SER A 4 23.47 70.11 5.90
C SER A 4 22.23 69.18 5.97
N THR A 5 22.24 68.03 6.66
CA THR A 5 22.81 67.78 8.00
C THR A 5 22.96 66.27 8.24
N TYR A 6 24.08 65.87 8.84
CA TYR A 6 24.27 64.58 9.51
C TYR A 6 23.50 64.53 10.85
N GLY A 7 22.98 63.37 11.23
CA GLY A 7 22.40 63.10 12.55
C GLY A 7 22.40 61.60 12.85
N LEU A 8 23.07 61.23 13.93
CA LEU A 8 23.50 59.90 14.39
C LEU A 8 22.39 58.95 14.89
N ASP A 9 22.71 57.63 14.80
CA ASP A 9 22.35 56.48 15.66
C ASP A 9 20.86 56.10 15.83
N VAL A 10 20.43 54.83 15.74
CA VAL A 10 20.86 53.65 16.51
C VAL A 10 20.64 52.35 15.72
N SER A 11 21.63 51.47 15.82
CA SER A 11 21.74 50.09 15.35
C SER A 11 20.61 49.12 15.77
N GLN A 12 20.05 48.39 14.81
CA GLN A 12 19.42 47.07 15.01
C GLN A 12 20.13 46.00 14.14
N PRO A 13 20.41 44.79 14.66
CA PRO A 13 21.14 43.77 13.93
C PRO A 13 20.28 43.16 12.83
N GLY A 14 20.83 43.13 11.61
CA GLY A 14 20.15 42.74 10.39
C GLY A 14 19.62 41.30 10.39
N SER A 15 18.31 41.17 10.18
CA SER A 15 17.72 40.01 9.52
C SER A 15 17.82 40.21 8.00
N SER A 16 18.47 39.30 7.28
CA SER A 16 18.58 39.37 5.81
C SER A 16 17.22 39.57 5.13
N PRO A 17 17.13 40.44 4.10
CA PRO A 17 15.88 40.72 3.38
C PRO A 17 15.27 39.48 2.71
N VAL A 18 16.06 38.42 2.49
CA VAL A 18 15.59 37.13 1.96
C VAL A 18 14.63 36.43 2.94
N ILE A 19 14.89 36.48 4.25
CA ILE A 19 14.06 35.79 5.25
C ILE A 19 12.70 36.49 5.39
N GLN A 20 12.67 37.82 5.31
CA GLN A 20 11.42 38.59 5.39
C GLN A 20 10.48 38.32 4.20
N VAL A 21 11.02 38.15 2.99
CA VAL A 21 10.22 37.84 1.79
C VAL A 21 9.60 36.45 1.87
N TYR A 22 10.31 35.44 2.42
CA TYR A 22 9.73 34.11 2.65
C TYR A 22 8.65 34.12 3.75
N THR A 23 8.84 34.86 4.84
CA THR A 23 7.82 34.95 5.90
C THR A 23 6.57 35.73 5.48
N LYS A 24 6.69 36.78 4.65
CA LYS A 24 5.51 37.51 4.12
C LYS A 24 4.77 36.70 3.05
N GLY A 25 5.48 35.97 2.20
CA GLY A 25 4.88 35.05 1.22
C GLY A 25 4.14 33.88 1.89
N MET A 26 4.69 33.29 2.94
CA MET A 26 4.04 32.20 3.69
C MET A 26 2.78 32.67 4.43
N ASN A 27 2.76 33.89 5.00
CA ASN A 27 1.56 34.40 5.67
C ASN A 27 0.43 34.75 4.68
N GLY A 28 0.75 35.24 3.48
CA GLY A 28 -0.25 35.51 2.44
C GLY A 28 -0.81 34.24 1.76
N LEU A 29 0.02 33.20 1.58
CA LEU A 29 -0.41 31.89 1.05
C LEU A 29 -1.13 31.03 2.09
N CYS A 30 -0.84 31.20 3.39
CA CYS A 30 -1.57 30.51 4.46
C CYS A 30 -3.01 31.02 4.64
N GLN A 31 -3.29 32.28 4.30
CA GLN A 31 -4.64 32.85 4.45
C GLN A 31 -5.63 32.33 3.40
N VAL A 32 -5.20 32.13 2.15
CA VAL A 32 -6.10 31.66 1.07
C VAL A 32 -6.52 30.19 1.24
N GLY A 33 -5.75 29.39 1.99
CA GLY A 33 -6.06 27.98 2.27
C GLY A 33 -6.70 27.71 3.64
N GLN A 34 -6.86 28.72 4.50
CA GLN A 34 -7.38 28.54 5.87
C GLN A 34 -8.92 28.49 5.96
N ASP A 35 -9.63 28.91 4.92
CA ASP A 35 -11.10 29.00 4.96
C ASP A 35 -11.82 27.68 4.63
N ALA A 36 -11.11 26.71 4.02
CA ALA A 36 -11.65 25.38 3.78
C ALA A 36 -11.21 24.42 4.91
N LEU A 37 -12.17 23.88 5.67
CA LEU A 37 -11.88 22.86 6.67
C LEU A 37 -11.24 21.63 6.00
N GLU A 38 -10.02 21.29 6.39
CA GLU A 38 -9.32 20.10 5.87
C GLU A 38 -10.11 18.82 6.22
N PRO A 39 -10.59 18.05 5.22
CA PRO A 39 -11.40 16.86 5.48
C PRO A 39 -10.56 15.70 6.05
N LEU A 40 -9.31 15.56 5.60
CA LEU A 40 -8.46 14.43 5.92
C LEU A 40 -6.97 14.79 5.75
N ASP A 41 -6.21 14.68 6.84
CA ASP A 41 -4.76 14.74 6.80
C ASP A 41 -4.21 13.40 6.28
N PHE A 42 -3.94 13.37 4.97
CA PHE A 42 -3.35 12.21 4.28
C PHE A 42 -1.86 12.04 4.55
N MET A 43 -1.19 13.02 5.18
CA MET A 43 0.27 13.12 5.28
C MET A 43 0.81 12.67 6.64
N GLY A 44 0.00 12.67 7.70
CA GLY A 44 0.53 12.37 9.03
C GLY A 44 -0.46 12.01 10.14
N ALA A 45 -1.77 11.94 9.90
CA ALA A 45 -2.71 11.58 10.96
C ALA A 45 -2.61 10.10 11.34
N TYR A 46 -2.09 9.81 12.54
CA TYR A 46 -2.21 8.49 13.17
C TYR A 46 -3.40 8.41 14.15
N SER A 47 -4.09 9.52 14.39
CA SER A 47 -5.31 9.61 15.21
C SER A 47 -6.58 9.26 14.41
N ASN A 48 -7.60 8.71 15.09
CA ASN A 48 -8.94 8.39 14.52
C ASN A 48 -8.99 7.54 13.23
N ARG A 49 -7.95 6.75 12.94
CA ARG A 49 -7.78 5.97 11.69
C ARG A 49 -8.96 5.07 11.34
N TRP A 50 -9.48 4.34 12.33
CA TRP A 50 -10.59 3.41 12.12
C TRP A 50 -11.87 4.16 11.75
N SER A 51 -12.19 5.26 12.44
CA SER A 51 -13.38 6.08 12.13
C SER A 51 -13.34 6.62 10.70
N LEU A 52 -12.17 7.08 10.26
CA LEU A 52 -11.96 7.54 8.87
C LEU A 52 -12.05 6.39 7.86
N SER A 53 -11.59 5.19 8.22
CA SER A 53 -11.73 4.00 7.38
C SER A 53 -13.20 3.60 7.19
N PHE A 54 -14.00 3.65 8.26
CA PHE A 54 -15.44 3.43 8.18
C PHE A 54 -16.17 4.55 7.40
N ALA A 55 -15.69 5.80 7.47
CA ALA A 55 -16.19 6.88 6.61
C ALA A 55 -16.00 6.56 5.11
N PHE A 56 -14.81 6.09 4.71
CA PHE A 56 -14.60 5.59 3.34
C PHE A 56 -15.49 4.39 3.01
N GLY A 57 -15.65 3.45 3.94
CA GLY A 57 -16.54 2.30 3.76
C GLY A 57 -18.01 2.69 3.53
N ALA A 58 -18.51 3.72 4.21
CA ALA A 58 -19.86 4.25 4.04
C ALA A 58 -20.08 4.91 2.65
N THR A 59 -19.00 5.34 1.99
CA THR A 59 -19.03 5.94 0.64
C THR A 59 -18.84 4.91 -0.48
N ALA A 60 -18.36 3.71 -0.14
CA ALA A 60 -17.98 2.69 -1.12
C ALA A 60 -19.11 2.33 -2.09
N THR A 61 -20.36 2.30 -1.63
CA THR A 61 -21.52 2.00 -2.47
C THR A 61 -21.79 3.09 -3.50
N LYS A 62 -21.62 4.37 -3.13
CA LYS A 62 -21.73 5.49 -4.08
C LYS A 62 -20.65 5.41 -5.16
N VAL A 63 -19.43 5.03 -4.76
CA VAL A 63 -18.31 4.85 -5.68
C VAL A 63 -18.57 3.69 -6.65
N MET A 64 -19.14 2.58 -6.19
CA MET A 64 -19.48 1.45 -7.07
C MET A 64 -20.58 1.80 -8.08
N ILE A 65 -21.61 2.55 -7.67
CA ILE A 65 -22.69 2.98 -8.56
C ILE A 65 -22.16 3.90 -9.68
N LEU A 66 -21.14 4.72 -9.41
CA LEU A 66 -20.50 5.57 -10.42
C LEU A 66 -19.94 4.75 -11.61
N PHE A 67 -19.54 3.50 -11.37
CA PHE A 67 -19.02 2.60 -12.40
C PHE A 67 -20.07 1.64 -12.96
N SER A 68 -21.32 1.70 -12.50
CA SER A 68 -22.43 0.94 -13.07
C SER A 68 -23.05 1.67 -14.25
N GLU A 69 -23.56 0.94 -15.25
CA GLU A 69 -24.02 1.50 -16.54
C GLU A 69 -25.14 2.56 -16.40
N GLY A 70 -25.86 2.60 -15.27
CA GLY A 70 -26.95 3.55 -15.03
C GLY A 70 -26.55 4.97 -14.57
N TYR A 71 -25.26 5.33 -14.54
CA TYR A 71 -24.84 6.67 -14.11
C TYR A 71 -24.96 7.71 -15.24
N GLY A 72 -26.17 8.23 -15.45
CA GLY A 72 -26.46 9.37 -16.32
C GLY A 72 -27.68 9.16 -17.22
N PRO A 73 -28.24 10.23 -17.82
CA PRO A 73 -29.33 10.10 -18.78
C PRO A 73 -28.80 9.45 -20.07
N GLU A 74 -29.06 8.14 -20.25
CA GLU A 74 -28.61 7.31 -21.39
C GLU A 74 -29.04 7.86 -22.77
N GLN A 75 -30.00 8.78 -22.82
CA GLN A 75 -30.63 9.20 -24.07
C GLN A 75 -30.12 10.53 -24.67
N VAL A 76 -29.18 11.25 -24.03
CA VAL A 76 -28.91 12.66 -24.44
C VAL A 76 -27.44 12.99 -24.74
N LEU A 77 -26.45 12.14 -24.39
CA LEU A 77 -25.04 12.53 -24.51
C LEU A 77 -24.23 11.71 -25.54
N PRO A 78 -23.29 12.35 -26.27
CA PRO A 78 -22.34 11.66 -27.14
C PRO A 78 -21.29 10.86 -26.35
N GLN A 79 -20.79 9.76 -26.94
CA GLN A 79 -19.88 8.79 -26.30
C GLN A 79 -18.63 9.43 -25.61
N TRP A 80 -18.05 10.48 -26.19
CA TRP A 80 -16.89 11.17 -25.61
C TRP A 80 -17.24 11.97 -24.32
N ALA A 81 -18.49 12.40 -24.18
CA ALA A 81 -18.95 13.19 -23.04
C ALA A 81 -19.20 12.34 -21.79
N HIS A 82 -19.31 11.00 -21.93
CA HIS A 82 -19.40 10.10 -20.78
C HIS A 82 -18.20 10.22 -19.83
N ALA A 83 -16.99 10.45 -20.36
CA ALA A 83 -15.80 10.67 -19.53
C ALA A 83 -15.92 11.94 -18.66
N ILE A 84 -16.54 12.99 -19.19
CA ILE A 84 -16.78 14.25 -18.47
C ILE A 84 -17.87 14.04 -17.42
N VAL A 85 -18.95 13.33 -17.75
CA VAL A 85 -20.02 12.97 -16.80
C VAL A 85 -19.46 12.15 -15.63
N LEU A 86 -18.62 11.16 -15.90
CA LEU A 86 -17.95 10.36 -14.87
C LEU A 86 -17.05 11.22 -13.97
N PHE A 87 -16.34 12.19 -14.54
CA PHE A 87 -15.53 13.13 -13.76
C PHE A 87 -16.37 14.05 -12.87
N ILE A 88 -17.46 14.60 -13.41
CA ILE A 88 -18.43 15.40 -12.65
C ILE A 88 -19.04 14.54 -11.53
N GLY A 89 -19.41 13.30 -11.83
CA GLY A 89 -19.97 12.38 -10.85
C GLY A 89 -19.00 11.96 -9.76
N ALA A 90 -17.72 11.74 -10.09
CA ALA A 90 -16.69 11.53 -9.08
C ALA A 90 -16.57 12.75 -8.15
N THR A 91 -16.68 13.96 -8.71
CA THR A 91 -16.66 15.21 -7.94
C THR A 91 -17.90 15.34 -7.05
N GLU A 92 -19.09 14.99 -7.56
CA GLU A 92 -20.35 14.95 -6.80
C GLU A 92 -20.29 13.95 -5.65
N VAL A 93 -19.78 12.73 -5.90
CA VAL A 93 -19.59 11.72 -4.86
C VAL A 93 -18.60 12.22 -3.80
N GLY A 94 -17.50 12.87 -4.22
CA GLY A 94 -16.56 13.52 -3.32
C GLY A 94 -17.20 14.60 -2.44
N LEU A 95 -17.95 15.52 -3.04
CA LEU A 95 -18.67 16.60 -2.35
C LEU A 95 -19.73 16.05 -1.39
N SER A 96 -20.50 15.05 -1.82
CA SER A 96 -21.52 14.40 -0.97
C SER A 96 -20.91 13.53 0.14
N SER A 97 -19.64 13.17 0.04
CA SER A 97 -18.95 12.39 1.08
C SER A 97 -18.15 13.30 2.03
N TYR A 98 -17.90 14.54 1.61
CA TYR A 98 -17.10 15.52 2.34
C TYR A 98 -17.55 15.76 3.79
N PRO A 99 -18.86 15.87 4.11
CA PRO A 99 -19.30 16.11 5.49
C PRO A 99 -18.91 14.98 6.45
N PHE A 100 -18.84 13.72 5.98
CA PHE A 100 -18.42 12.61 6.84
C PHE A 100 -17.01 12.82 7.37
N PHE A 101 -16.09 13.26 6.51
CA PHE A 101 -14.68 13.43 6.84
C PHE A 101 -14.44 14.70 7.65
N VAL A 102 -15.02 15.82 7.23
CA VAL A 102 -14.87 17.09 7.95
C VAL A 102 -15.39 16.96 9.38
N CYS A 103 -16.59 16.41 9.58
CA CYS A 103 -17.18 16.28 10.92
C CYS A 103 -16.31 15.45 11.87
N LEU A 104 -15.59 14.45 11.36
CA LEU A 104 -14.64 13.64 12.14
C LEU A 104 -13.32 14.35 12.46
N SER A 105 -12.87 15.24 11.57
CA SER A 105 -11.58 15.94 11.66
C SER A 105 -11.67 17.31 12.33
N THR A 106 -12.88 17.86 12.53
CA THR A 106 -13.07 19.19 13.12
C THR A 106 -12.53 19.32 14.55
N ARG A 107 -11.98 20.50 14.87
CA ARG A 107 -11.63 20.87 16.25
C ARG A 107 -12.88 21.16 17.11
N PHE A 108 -13.97 21.61 16.48
CA PHE A 108 -15.24 21.90 17.15
C PHE A 108 -16.07 20.63 17.36
N GLN A 109 -15.61 19.78 18.29
CA GLN A 109 -16.16 18.43 18.50
C GLN A 109 -17.69 18.37 18.66
N ILE A 110 -18.32 19.32 19.35
CA ILE A 110 -19.77 19.33 19.55
C ILE A 110 -20.53 19.61 18.25
N ILE A 111 -20.16 20.69 17.55
CA ILE A 111 -20.84 21.10 16.31
C ILE A 111 -20.60 20.04 15.24
N GLY A 112 -19.36 19.55 15.11
CA GLY A 112 -19.00 18.46 14.20
C GLY A 112 -19.76 17.18 14.50
N ALA A 113 -19.89 16.79 15.77
CA ALA A 113 -20.65 15.60 16.15
C ALA A 113 -22.15 15.72 15.86
N CYS A 114 -22.78 16.87 16.17
CA CYS A 114 -24.20 17.09 15.88
C CYS A 114 -24.48 17.06 14.37
N LEU A 115 -23.72 17.83 13.58
CA LEU A 115 -23.88 17.88 12.12
C LEU A 115 -23.56 16.53 11.48
N GLY A 116 -22.48 15.88 11.90
CA GLY A 116 -22.09 14.55 11.41
C GLY A 116 -23.12 13.48 11.74
N PHE A 117 -23.71 13.51 12.94
CA PHE A 117 -24.78 12.59 13.34
C PHE A 117 -26.05 12.79 12.51
N LEU A 118 -26.51 14.04 12.35
CA LEU A 118 -27.68 14.34 11.54
C LEU A 118 -27.47 13.93 10.08
N TYR A 119 -26.33 14.27 9.49
CA TYR A 119 -26.00 13.95 8.11
C TYR A 119 -25.87 12.44 7.87
N THR A 120 -25.17 11.72 8.76
CA THR A 120 -25.06 10.26 8.65
C THR A 120 -26.40 9.58 8.91
N GLY A 121 -27.21 10.14 9.80
CA GLY A 121 -28.54 9.65 10.14
C GLY A 121 -29.48 9.71 8.94
N THR A 122 -29.56 10.86 8.26
CA THR A 122 -30.40 11.02 7.07
C THR A 122 -30.00 10.02 5.97
N TRP A 123 -28.72 9.89 5.66
CA TRP A 123 -28.24 8.91 4.66
C TRP A 123 -28.39 7.45 5.09
N THR A 124 -28.49 7.16 6.38
CA THR A 124 -28.77 5.82 6.90
C THR A 124 -30.26 5.51 6.74
N VAL A 125 -31.14 6.45 7.11
CA VAL A 125 -32.59 6.32 6.93
C VAL A 125 -32.94 6.15 5.45
N VAL A 126 -32.41 6.99 4.57
CA VAL A 126 -32.64 6.88 3.11
C VAL A 126 -32.22 5.51 2.58
N MET A 127 -31.06 5.00 3.02
CA MET A 127 -30.57 3.68 2.60
C MET A 127 -31.46 2.54 3.13
N ILE A 128 -31.91 2.62 4.38
CA ILE A 128 -32.84 1.64 4.96
C ILE A 128 -34.18 1.67 4.22
N VAL A 129 -34.71 2.85 3.92
CA VAL A 129 -35.96 3.00 3.16
C VAL A 129 -35.83 2.43 1.75
N ASP A 130 -34.74 2.70 1.02
CA ASP A 130 -34.50 2.11 -0.31
C ASP A 130 -34.41 0.58 -0.26
N ILE A 131 -33.78 0.04 0.78
CA ILE A 131 -33.69 -1.40 1.01
C ILE A 131 -35.08 -2.02 1.28
N ILE A 132 -35.92 -1.36 2.08
CA ILE A 132 -37.26 -1.86 2.46
C ILE A 132 -38.25 -1.73 1.30
N GLN A 133 -38.22 -0.63 0.55
CA GLN A 133 -39.18 -0.37 -0.53
C GLN A 133 -38.97 -1.26 -1.75
N CYS A 134 -37.71 -1.62 -2.05
CA CYS A 134 -37.37 -2.46 -3.19
C CYS A 134 -36.30 -3.50 -2.79
N PRO A 135 -36.64 -4.52 -2.01
CA PRO A 135 -35.66 -5.52 -1.55
C PRO A 135 -35.26 -6.49 -2.68
N HIS A 136 -36.15 -6.68 -3.66
CA HIS A 136 -35.98 -7.57 -4.79
C HIS A 136 -35.04 -6.99 -5.86
N GLY A 137 -34.04 -7.77 -6.25
CA GLY A 137 -33.30 -7.60 -7.49
C GLY A 137 -33.65 -8.70 -8.48
N LEU A 138 -33.27 -8.52 -9.75
CA LEU A 138 -33.73 -9.37 -10.86
C LEU A 138 -33.20 -10.82 -10.78
N VAL A 139 -32.22 -11.14 -9.91
CA VAL A 139 -31.38 -12.33 -10.09
C VAL A 139 -31.07 -13.12 -8.81
N VAL A 140 -30.88 -12.48 -7.64
CA VAL A 140 -30.51 -13.18 -6.38
C VAL A 140 -31.72 -13.45 -5.47
N GLY A 141 -32.90 -12.97 -5.86
CA GLY A 141 -34.15 -13.13 -5.12
C GLY A 141 -34.44 -11.95 -4.17
N GLU A 142 -35.17 -12.23 -3.09
CA GLU A 142 -35.77 -11.20 -2.23
C GLU A 142 -34.79 -10.37 -1.40
N TYR A 143 -33.51 -10.74 -1.35
CA TYR A 143 -32.51 -10.12 -0.46
C TYR A 143 -31.31 -9.51 -1.20
N GLU A 144 -31.40 -9.33 -2.52
CA GLU A 144 -30.26 -8.90 -3.36
C GLU A 144 -29.68 -7.55 -2.92
N LYS A 145 -30.54 -6.52 -2.76
CA LYS A 145 -30.09 -5.19 -2.31
C LYS A 145 -29.45 -5.25 -0.92
N ILE A 146 -30.01 -6.04 0.00
CA ILE A 146 -29.49 -6.18 1.36
C ILE A 146 -28.07 -6.77 1.32
N ILE A 147 -27.87 -7.84 0.55
CA ILE A 147 -26.58 -8.52 0.41
C ILE A 147 -25.53 -7.60 -0.23
N PHE A 148 -25.92 -6.71 -1.13
CA PHE A 148 -24.98 -5.77 -1.74
C PHE A 148 -24.62 -4.60 -0.81
N TYR A 149 -25.63 -4.01 -0.12
CA TYR A 149 -25.46 -2.77 0.63
C TYR A 149 -25.07 -2.94 2.11
N TRP A 150 -25.17 -4.14 2.70
CA TRP A 150 -24.90 -4.33 4.14
C TRP A 150 -23.53 -3.83 4.64
N PRO A 151 -22.39 -3.93 3.89
CA PRO A 151 -21.10 -3.48 4.43
C PRO A 151 -21.08 -1.97 4.63
N SER A 152 -21.68 -1.22 3.69
CA SER A 152 -21.81 0.24 3.78
C SER A 152 -22.80 0.66 4.85
N LEU A 153 -23.92 -0.07 4.99
CA LEU A 153 -24.89 0.15 6.06
C LEU A 153 -24.23 -0.01 7.44
N LEU A 154 -23.44 -1.06 7.65
CA LEU A 154 -22.69 -1.26 8.89
C LEU A 154 -21.68 -0.13 9.15
N CYS A 155 -20.98 0.33 8.12
CA CYS A 155 -20.07 1.47 8.24
C CYS A 155 -20.79 2.74 8.69
N LYS A 156 -21.99 3.01 8.14
CA LYS A 156 -22.82 4.16 8.53
C LYS A 156 -23.34 4.05 9.96
N VAL A 157 -23.80 2.87 10.38
CA VAL A 157 -24.25 2.62 11.76
C VAL A 157 -23.10 2.79 12.75
N PHE A 158 -21.90 2.31 12.41
CA PHE A 158 -20.71 2.52 13.22
C PHE A 158 -20.37 4.02 13.35
N LEU A 159 -20.45 4.78 12.26
CA LEU A 159 -20.23 6.23 12.26
C LEU A 159 -21.24 6.96 13.15
N LEU A 160 -22.52 6.58 13.10
CA LEU A 160 -23.54 7.13 13.99
C LEU A 160 -23.19 6.91 15.47
N GLY A 161 -22.82 5.69 15.83
CA GLY A 161 -22.35 5.38 17.19
C GLY A 161 -21.11 6.18 17.58
N ARG A 162 -20.18 6.40 16.65
CA ARG A 162 -18.97 7.20 16.87
C ARG A 162 -19.28 8.68 17.07
N PHE A 163 -20.16 9.28 16.28
CA PHE A 163 -20.58 10.68 16.47
C PHE A 163 -21.30 10.87 17.80
N ALA A 164 -22.16 9.92 18.19
CA ALA A 164 -22.79 9.94 19.52
C ALA A 164 -21.74 9.86 20.64
N TYR A 165 -20.72 9.00 20.50
CA TYR A 165 -19.63 8.90 21.46
C TYR A 165 -18.81 10.20 21.55
N ILE A 166 -18.43 10.80 20.43
CA ILE A 166 -17.70 12.08 20.40
C ILE A 166 -18.52 13.18 21.06
N PHE A 167 -19.83 13.22 20.82
CA PHE A 167 -20.74 14.17 21.47
C PHE A 167 -20.75 14.00 23.00
N VAL A 168 -20.91 12.76 23.48
CA VAL A 168 -20.90 12.45 24.93
C VAL A 168 -19.55 12.81 25.56
N GLN A 169 -18.44 12.47 24.90
CA GLN A 169 -17.10 12.81 25.38
C GLN A 169 -16.88 14.33 25.43
N ALA A 170 -17.26 15.05 24.38
CA ALA A 170 -17.15 16.50 24.33
C ALA A 170 -18.03 17.18 25.40
N LEU A 171 -19.20 16.61 25.70
CA LEU A 171 -20.07 17.07 26.77
C LEU A 171 -19.43 16.85 28.15
N ARG A 172 -18.83 15.67 28.40
CA ARG A 172 -18.10 15.36 29.66
C ARG A 172 -16.92 16.30 29.90
N VAL A 173 -16.16 16.61 28.85
CA VAL A 173 -15.02 17.55 28.92
C VAL A 173 -15.51 18.97 29.21
N ARG A 174 -16.59 19.43 28.57
CA ARG A 174 -17.19 20.74 28.88
C ARG A 174 -17.77 20.82 30.29
N LEU A 175 -18.27 19.70 30.80
CA LEU A 175 -18.73 19.55 32.18
C LEU A 175 -17.57 19.42 33.19
N GLN A 176 -16.32 19.62 32.76
CA GLN A 176 -15.09 19.59 33.58
C GLN A 176 -14.85 18.27 34.34
N MET A 177 -15.47 17.17 33.91
CA MET A 177 -15.33 15.88 34.60
C MET A 177 -13.97 15.20 34.33
N ASP A 178 -13.30 15.56 33.23
CA ASP A 178 -11.97 15.07 32.85
C ASP A 178 -11.03 16.27 32.60
N LEU A 179 -10.26 16.66 33.62
CA LEU A 179 -9.29 17.78 33.55
C LEU A 179 -7.93 17.39 32.96
N ASN A 180 -7.75 16.15 32.49
CA ASN A 180 -6.47 15.62 32.04
C ASN A 180 -6.56 15.03 30.62
N GLN A 181 -6.24 15.81 29.58
CA GLN A 181 -5.87 15.45 28.17
C GLN A 181 -6.44 16.52 27.22
N GLU A 182 -5.77 17.09 26.22
CA GLU A 182 -4.53 16.83 25.49
C GLU A 182 -4.14 18.21 24.92
N GLU A 183 -3.04 18.83 25.37
CA GLU A 183 -2.31 19.68 24.42
C GLU A 183 -1.80 18.70 23.37
N THR A 184 -2.33 18.79 22.16
CA THR A 184 -1.94 17.96 21.01
C THR A 184 -0.45 18.14 20.78
N SER A 185 0.35 17.32 21.46
CA SER A 185 1.79 17.33 21.26
C SER A 185 2.03 16.91 19.82
N PHE A 186 2.62 17.82 19.04
CA PHE A 186 3.00 17.59 17.65
C PHE A 186 3.82 16.28 17.46
N LEU A 187 4.45 15.79 18.53
CA LEU A 187 5.11 14.50 18.59
C LEU A 187 4.19 13.43 19.18
N GLU A 188 3.97 12.35 18.44
CA GLU A 188 3.23 11.21 18.95
C GLU A 188 4.05 10.34 19.90
N LEU A 189 3.39 9.75 20.90
CA LEU A 189 4.03 8.91 21.92
C LEU A 189 4.82 7.75 21.31
N HIS A 190 4.29 7.13 20.26
CA HIS A 190 4.92 5.97 19.61
C HIS A 190 6.25 6.37 18.92
N GLN A 191 6.31 7.55 18.32
CA GLN A 191 7.52 8.08 17.67
C GLN A 191 8.61 8.40 18.69
N ALA A 192 8.21 9.01 19.82
CA ALA A 192 9.11 9.27 20.94
C ALA A 192 9.69 7.96 21.51
N GLN A 193 8.84 6.95 21.72
CA GLN A 193 9.28 5.64 22.21
C GLN A 193 10.23 4.95 21.22
N TYR A 194 9.96 5.05 19.91
CA TYR A 194 10.83 4.51 18.87
C TYR A 194 12.24 5.11 18.94
N VAL A 195 12.36 6.44 19.03
CA VAL A 195 13.66 7.12 19.13
C VAL A 195 14.34 6.80 20.47
N GLN A 196 13.59 6.71 21.56
CA GLN A 196 14.15 6.27 22.85
C GLN A 196 14.74 4.88 22.77
N GLN A 197 14.10 3.95 22.06
CA GLN A 197 14.64 2.61 21.84
C GLN A 197 15.87 2.61 20.94
N LEU A 198 15.89 3.45 19.90
CA LEU A 198 17.06 3.59 19.01
C LEU A 198 18.30 4.07 19.77
N MET A 199 18.11 4.93 20.78
CA MET A 199 19.19 5.45 21.63
C MET A 199 19.58 4.49 22.77
N LYS A 200 18.81 3.44 23.05
CA LYS A 200 19.16 2.42 24.03
C LYS A 200 20.14 1.43 23.40
N LYS A 201 21.07 0.90 24.21
CA LYS A 201 21.97 -0.18 23.78
C LYS A 201 21.12 -1.40 23.40
N PRO A 202 21.34 -2.03 22.23
CA PRO A 202 20.59 -3.22 21.87
C PRO A 202 20.81 -4.32 22.92
N PRO A 203 19.76 -5.07 23.30
CA PRO A 203 19.91 -6.21 24.20
C PRO A 203 20.85 -7.25 23.58
N THR A 204 21.71 -7.85 24.41
CA THR A 204 22.73 -8.83 24.00
C THR A 204 22.12 -10.10 23.38
N GLU A 205 20.89 -10.45 23.76
CA GLU A 205 20.14 -11.57 23.21
C GLU A 205 18.78 -11.08 22.70
N GLN A 206 18.48 -11.36 21.42
CA GLN A 206 17.13 -11.17 20.89
C GLN A 206 16.30 -12.42 21.20
N PRO A 207 15.04 -12.27 21.68
CA PRO A 207 14.20 -13.42 21.97
C PRO A 207 13.99 -14.27 20.70
N PRO A 208 13.95 -15.61 20.84
CA PRO A 208 13.70 -16.49 19.71
C PRO A 208 12.31 -16.19 19.13
N LYS A 209 12.29 -15.68 17.89
CA LYS A 209 11.04 -15.39 17.18
C LYS A 209 10.45 -16.68 16.61
N SER A 210 9.14 -16.86 16.69
CA SER A 210 8.46 -17.99 16.06
C SER A 210 8.52 -17.92 14.53
N TRP A 211 8.38 -19.06 13.84
CA TRP A 211 8.40 -19.10 12.36
C TRP A 211 7.38 -18.16 11.72
N ILE A 212 6.19 -18.04 12.33
CA ILE A 212 5.12 -17.14 11.87
C ILE A 212 5.54 -15.67 12.01
N GLN A 213 6.16 -15.31 13.13
CA GLN A 213 6.66 -13.95 13.34
C GLN A 213 7.84 -13.60 12.43
N GLN A 214 8.67 -14.58 12.07
CA GLN A 214 9.80 -14.37 11.16
C GLN A 214 9.37 -14.25 9.69
N LYS A 215 8.37 -15.04 9.26
CA LYS A 215 8.05 -15.23 7.84
C LYS A 215 6.74 -14.60 7.38
N VAL A 216 5.73 -14.52 8.25
CA VAL A 216 4.37 -14.05 7.89
C VAL A 216 4.17 -12.59 8.28
N TYR A 217 4.38 -12.24 9.55
CA TYR A 217 4.21 -10.86 10.01
C TYR A 217 4.96 -10.59 11.30
N GLU A 218 5.94 -9.68 11.24
CA GLU A 218 6.64 -9.20 12.42
C GLU A 218 5.82 -8.08 13.08
N TRP A 219 5.20 -8.40 14.22
CA TRP A 219 4.44 -7.44 15.00
C TRP A 219 5.39 -6.45 15.69
N ASP A 220 5.23 -5.15 15.39
CA ASP A 220 5.99 -4.09 16.03
C ASP A 220 5.02 -3.08 16.66
N PRO A 221 4.99 -2.95 18.00
CA PRO A 221 4.13 -1.99 18.69
C PRO A 221 4.51 -0.53 18.43
N LEU A 222 5.75 -0.26 18.00
CA LEU A 222 6.27 1.10 17.81
C LEU A 222 6.02 1.63 16.40
N PHE A 223 5.57 0.78 15.48
CA PHE A 223 5.25 1.17 14.12
C PHE A 223 3.74 1.29 13.94
N GLN A 224 3.29 2.50 13.69
CA GLN A 224 1.90 2.79 13.36
C GLN A 224 1.73 3.02 11.86
N PHE A 225 0.73 2.38 11.25
CA PHE A 225 0.39 2.68 9.86
C PHE A 225 -0.30 4.05 9.77
N PRO A 226 -0.01 4.85 8.72
CA PRO A 226 -0.73 6.08 8.47
C PRO A 226 -2.20 5.78 8.14
N CYS A 227 -3.11 6.71 8.46
CA CYS A 227 -4.54 6.53 8.23
C CYS A 227 -4.85 6.10 6.80
N ARG A 228 -4.21 6.72 5.80
CA ARG A 228 -4.38 6.41 4.38
C ARG A 228 -4.27 4.92 4.09
N MET A 229 -3.23 4.25 4.58
CA MET A 229 -2.99 2.83 4.28
C MET A 229 -4.09 1.92 4.83
N ILE A 230 -4.60 2.22 6.03
CA ILE A 230 -5.70 1.46 6.65
C ILE A 230 -7.01 1.73 5.90
N CYS A 231 -7.31 3.01 5.63
CA CYS A 231 -8.50 3.40 4.86
C CYS A 231 -8.55 2.71 3.50
N MET A 232 -7.44 2.73 2.76
CA MET A 232 -7.38 2.08 1.45
C MET A 232 -7.53 0.57 1.55
N GLY A 233 -6.97 -0.06 2.59
CA GLY A 233 -7.15 -1.48 2.83
C GLY A 233 -8.60 -1.86 3.09
N VAL A 234 -9.28 -1.14 4.00
CA VAL A 234 -10.70 -1.38 4.32
C VAL A 234 -11.59 -1.12 3.09
N LEU A 235 -11.37 -0.01 2.39
CA LEU A 235 -12.14 0.33 1.19
C LEU A 235 -11.92 -0.70 0.08
N ALA A 236 -10.69 -1.14 -0.15
CA ALA A 236 -10.39 -2.19 -1.14
C ALA A 236 -11.09 -3.51 -0.80
N MET A 237 -11.16 -3.91 0.49
CA MET A 237 -11.88 -5.11 0.92
C MET A 237 -13.39 -5.01 0.68
N ILE A 238 -13.98 -3.84 0.96
CA ILE A 238 -15.41 -3.59 0.72
C ILE A 238 -15.72 -3.57 -0.79
N CYS A 239 -14.88 -2.91 -1.60
CA CYS A 239 -15.03 -2.89 -3.05
C CYS A 239 -14.83 -4.29 -3.66
N LEU A 240 -13.86 -5.07 -3.18
CA LEU A 240 -13.63 -6.45 -3.61
C LEU A 240 -14.86 -7.33 -3.31
N TYR A 241 -15.46 -7.17 -2.13
CA TYR A 241 -16.71 -7.84 -1.80
C TYR A 241 -17.82 -7.49 -2.80
N MET A 242 -18.05 -6.21 -3.06
CA MET A 242 -19.08 -5.76 -3.99
C MET A 242 -18.85 -6.29 -5.42
N VAL A 243 -17.61 -6.22 -5.93
CA VAL A 243 -17.25 -6.75 -7.25
C VAL A 243 -17.42 -8.27 -7.31
N SER A 244 -16.98 -9.02 -6.30
CA SER A 244 -17.16 -10.48 -6.27
C SER A 244 -18.62 -10.93 -6.29
N LYS A 245 -19.52 -10.14 -5.68
CA LYS A 245 -20.96 -10.41 -5.71
C LYS A 245 -21.57 -10.03 -7.05
N GLY A 246 -21.16 -8.91 -7.65
CA GLY A 246 -21.57 -8.54 -9.01
C GLY A 246 -21.09 -9.54 -10.07
N ASP A 247 -19.89 -10.08 -9.90
CA ASP A 247 -19.33 -11.11 -10.78
C ASP A 247 -20.14 -12.43 -10.73
N LEU A 248 -20.50 -12.88 -9.53
CA LEU A 248 -21.40 -14.03 -9.36
C LEU A 248 -22.81 -13.78 -9.93
N LEU A 249 -23.27 -12.53 -9.91
CA LEU A 249 -24.55 -12.11 -10.47
C LEU A 249 -24.57 -12.27 -12.01
N VAL A 250 -23.51 -11.80 -12.69
CA VAL A 250 -23.39 -11.87 -14.15
C VAL A 250 -23.49 -13.32 -14.64
N LEU A 251 -22.84 -14.25 -13.94
CA LEU A 251 -22.92 -15.68 -14.24
C LEU A 251 -24.37 -16.20 -14.23
N ARG A 252 -25.16 -15.80 -13.22
CA ARG A 252 -26.55 -16.23 -13.07
C ARG A 252 -27.50 -15.62 -14.10
N VAL A 253 -27.25 -14.39 -14.55
CA VAL A 253 -28.04 -13.75 -15.62
C VAL A 253 -27.74 -14.33 -16.99
N SER A 254 -26.47 -14.66 -17.26
CA SER A 254 -26.06 -15.25 -18.53
C SER A 254 -26.42 -16.74 -18.67
N ALA A 255 -26.87 -17.39 -17.59
CA ALA A 255 -27.42 -18.73 -17.66
C ALA A 255 -28.73 -18.70 -18.47
N PRO A 256 -28.86 -19.47 -19.57
CA PRO A 256 -30.02 -19.38 -20.45
C PRO A 256 -31.29 -19.86 -19.72
N SER A 257 -32.13 -18.90 -19.31
CA SER A 257 -33.50 -19.16 -18.89
C SER A 257 -34.34 -19.48 -20.13
N GLN A 258 -34.66 -20.76 -20.31
CA GLN A 258 -35.60 -21.32 -21.31
C GLN A 258 -35.19 -21.14 -22.77
N VAL A 259 -34.67 -22.22 -23.37
CA VAL A 259 -34.55 -22.36 -24.83
C VAL A 259 -35.38 -23.58 -25.28
N ASP A 260 -36.21 -23.37 -26.30
CA ASP A 260 -37.10 -24.38 -26.89
C ASP A 260 -36.36 -25.61 -27.45
N LYS A 261 -37.11 -26.71 -27.55
CA LYS A 261 -36.63 -28.11 -27.56
C LYS A 261 -36.06 -28.76 -28.85
N PRO A 262 -35.72 -28.15 -30.01
CA PRO A 262 -35.41 -28.97 -31.19
C PRO A 262 -33.92 -29.30 -31.46
N VAL A 263 -32.96 -29.05 -30.55
CA VAL A 263 -31.51 -29.29 -30.83
C VAL A 263 -30.79 -30.14 -29.76
N MET A 264 -31.31 -31.34 -29.46
CA MET A 264 -30.89 -32.19 -28.34
C MET A 264 -29.38 -32.52 -28.21
N ALA A 265 -28.64 -32.65 -29.32
CA ALA A 265 -27.21 -33.03 -29.26
C ALA A 265 -26.26 -31.85 -29.00
N LEU A 266 -26.56 -30.66 -29.54
CA LEU A 266 -25.81 -29.44 -29.21
C LEU A 266 -26.16 -28.98 -27.79
N ILE A 267 -27.41 -29.16 -27.37
CA ILE A 267 -27.89 -28.81 -26.03
C ILE A 267 -27.14 -29.58 -24.94
N GLN A 268 -26.92 -30.90 -25.09
CA GLN A 268 -26.27 -31.69 -24.03
C GLN A 268 -24.80 -31.30 -23.79
N SER A 269 -24.05 -31.02 -24.87
CA SER A 269 -22.65 -30.54 -24.74
C SER A 269 -22.56 -29.11 -24.21
N LEU A 270 -23.53 -28.25 -24.55
CA LEU A 270 -23.63 -26.90 -24.01
C LEU A 270 -24.06 -26.91 -22.53
N GLU A 271 -24.98 -27.79 -22.14
CA GLU A 271 -25.44 -27.93 -20.76
C GLU A 271 -24.31 -28.43 -19.85
N GLU A 272 -23.54 -29.43 -20.29
CA GLU A 272 -22.34 -29.89 -19.58
C GLU A 272 -21.26 -28.79 -19.50
N PHE A 273 -21.06 -28.02 -20.58
CA PHE A 273 -20.13 -26.89 -20.56
C PHE A 273 -20.57 -25.78 -19.60
N ILE A 274 -21.86 -25.46 -19.56
CA ILE A 274 -22.42 -24.43 -18.67
C ILE A 274 -22.28 -24.86 -17.21
N ASP A 275 -22.66 -26.10 -16.86
CA ASP A 275 -22.55 -26.63 -15.49
C ASP A 275 -21.09 -26.67 -15.01
N VAL A 276 -20.18 -27.15 -15.86
CA VAL A 276 -18.74 -27.16 -15.55
C VAL A 276 -18.19 -25.74 -15.40
N THR A 277 -18.59 -24.82 -16.28
CA THR A 277 -18.14 -23.43 -16.22
C THR A 277 -18.69 -22.72 -14.98
N GLU A 278 -19.94 -22.98 -14.58
CA GLU A 278 -20.53 -22.43 -13.36
C GLU A 278 -19.78 -22.90 -12.10
N GLY A 279 -19.50 -24.21 -12.01
CA GLY A 279 -18.72 -24.78 -10.92
C GLY A 279 -17.29 -24.22 -10.85
N VAL A 280 -16.62 -24.06 -11.98
CA VAL A 280 -15.28 -23.47 -12.04
C VAL A 280 -15.32 -21.98 -11.71
N TRP A 281 -16.30 -21.24 -12.23
CA TRP A 281 -16.43 -19.80 -12.01
C TRP A 281 -16.59 -19.50 -10.53
N THR A 282 -17.49 -20.22 -9.84
CA THR A 282 -17.71 -20.05 -8.39
C THR A 282 -16.47 -20.39 -7.56
N ALA A 283 -15.77 -21.48 -7.87
CA ALA A 283 -14.53 -21.85 -7.20
C ALA A 283 -13.40 -20.84 -7.42
N THR A 284 -13.31 -20.28 -8.63
CA THR A 284 -12.27 -19.31 -9.01
C THR A 284 -12.57 -17.91 -8.46
N THR A 285 -13.83 -17.49 -8.36
CA THR A 285 -14.25 -16.28 -7.63
C THR A 285 -13.75 -16.32 -6.18
N PHE A 286 -13.94 -17.45 -5.47
CA PHE A 286 -13.50 -17.60 -4.09
C PHE A 286 -11.97 -17.54 -3.95
N THR A 287 -11.26 -18.28 -4.80
CA THR A 287 -9.78 -18.32 -4.76
C THR A 287 -9.16 -16.99 -5.17
N ALA A 288 -9.68 -16.32 -6.20
CA ALA A 288 -9.26 -14.98 -6.60
C ALA A 288 -9.49 -13.95 -5.48
N CYS A 289 -10.67 -13.97 -4.84
CA CYS A 289 -10.94 -13.14 -3.66
C CYS A 289 -9.90 -13.37 -2.56
N LEU A 290 -9.67 -14.63 -2.17
CA LEU A 290 -8.70 -14.97 -1.13
C LEU A 290 -7.29 -14.48 -1.47
N THR A 291 -6.86 -14.60 -2.74
CA THR A 291 -5.56 -14.08 -3.17
C THR A 291 -5.49 -12.56 -3.05
N CYS A 292 -6.51 -11.82 -3.48
CA CYS A 292 -6.54 -10.36 -3.36
C CYS A 292 -6.58 -9.89 -1.90
N VAL A 293 -7.32 -10.58 -1.03
CA VAL A 293 -7.30 -10.32 0.42
C VAL A 293 -5.90 -10.52 0.99
N SER A 294 -5.22 -11.62 0.62
CA SER A 294 -3.85 -11.87 1.05
C SER A 294 -2.88 -10.77 0.58
N TYR A 295 -3.12 -10.20 -0.60
CA TYR A 295 -2.33 -9.10 -1.15
C TYR A 295 -2.50 -7.80 -0.39
N VAL A 296 -3.71 -7.45 0.05
CA VAL A 296 -3.95 -6.27 0.90
C VAL A 296 -3.08 -6.35 2.17
N PHE A 297 -3.12 -7.49 2.86
CA PHE A 297 -2.30 -7.70 4.06
C PHE A 297 -0.80 -7.71 3.77
N HIS A 298 -0.40 -8.33 2.65
CA HIS A 298 1.00 -8.35 2.24
C HIS A 298 1.53 -6.95 1.90
N ILE A 299 0.74 -6.11 1.24
CA ILE A 299 1.11 -4.72 0.90
C ILE A 299 1.33 -3.90 2.17
N LEU A 300 0.48 -4.08 3.20
CA LEU A 300 0.68 -3.46 4.52
C LEU A 300 1.99 -3.93 5.18
N ALA A 301 2.28 -5.23 5.17
CA ALA A 301 3.53 -5.75 5.70
C ALA A 301 4.75 -5.20 4.94
N CYS A 302 4.64 -5.12 3.60
CA CYS A 302 5.66 -4.59 2.71
C CYS A 302 5.94 -3.10 2.97
N TYR A 303 4.88 -2.30 3.12
CA TYR A 303 4.96 -0.88 3.48
C TYR A 303 5.79 -0.67 4.74
N ARG A 304 5.45 -1.39 5.83
CA ARG A 304 6.19 -1.31 7.10
C ARG A 304 7.67 -1.62 6.92
N LYS A 305 7.97 -2.71 6.20
CA LYS A 305 9.35 -3.16 5.96
C LYS A 305 10.14 -2.12 5.15
N HIS A 306 9.55 -1.55 4.11
CA HIS A 306 10.19 -0.53 3.29
C HIS A 306 10.38 0.78 4.06
N MET A 307 9.39 1.21 4.85
CA MET A 307 9.47 2.43 5.64
C MET A 307 10.57 2.37 6.70
N LYS A 308 10.68 1.26 7.44
CA LYS A 308 11.77 1.05 8.41
C LYS A 308 13.16 1.05 7.77
N ARG A 309 13.31 0.41 6.60
CA ARG A 309 14.58 0.42 5.84
C ARG A 309 14.94 1.83 5.38
N LEU A 310 13.94 2.61 4.94
CA LEU A 310 14.11 4.01 4.59
C LEU A 310 14.52 4.86 5.80
N TRP A 311 13.88 4.68 6.97
CA TRP A 311 14.29 5.36 8.20
C TRP A 311 15.74 5.05 8.60
N ALA A 312 16.18 3.80 8.39
CA ALA A 312 17.58 3.39 8.59
C ALA A 312 18.55 3.88 7.50
N GLY A 313 18.06 4.58 6.46
CA GLY A 313 18.88 5.05 5.34
C GLY A 313 19.30 3.96 4.35
N GLN A 314 18.78 2.74 4.48
CA GLN A 314 19.13 1.61 3.62
C GLN A 314 18.35 1.67 2.30
N LYS A 315 18.91 2.33 1.29
CA LYS A 315 18.27 2.49 -0.04
C LYS A 315 18.56 1.35 -1.03
N GLN A 316 19.32 0.33 -0.66
CA GLN A 316 19.74 -0.76 -1.55
C GLN A 316 18.59 -1.61 -2.12
N PHE A 317 17.41 -1.60 -1.47
CA PHE A 317 16.24 -2.32 -1.96
C PHE A 317 15.53 -1.57 -3.11
N LEU A 318 15.81 -0.28 -3.29
CA LEU A 318 15.24 0.53 -4.35
C LEU A 318 16.08 0.38 -5.62
N PRO A 319 15.45 0.36 -6.79
CA PRO A 319 16.19 0.46 -8.04
C PRO A 319 17.05 1.72 -8.11
N VAL A 320 18.22 1.60 -8.75
CA VAL A 320 19.19 2.68 -8.89
C VAL A 320 18.57 3.94 -9.51
N MET A 321 17.65 3.77 -10.47
CA MET A 321 16.92 4.85 -11.14
C MET A 321 16.02 5.66 -10.20
N PHE A 322 15.55 5.07 -9.09
CA PHE A 322 14.71 5.74 -8.10
C PHE A 322 15.50 6.24 -6.88
N SER A 323 16.84 6.24 -6.93
CA SER A 323 17.68 6.75 -5.84
C SER A 323 17.46 8.25 -5.57
N LYS A 324 17.04 9.00 -6.59
CA LYS A 324 16.65 10.41 -6.53
C LYS A 324 15.33 10.65 -7.26
N CYS A 325 14.21 10.43 -6.57
CA CYS A 325 12.90 10.84 -7.10
C CYS A 325 12.76 12.37 -7.09
N SER A 326 12.16 12.92 -8.15
CA SER A 326 11.79 14.35 -8.17
C SER A 326 10.70 14.64 -7.12
N SER A 327 10.81 15.78 -6.44
CA SER A 327 9.86 16.18 -5.40
C SER A 327 8.44 16.34 -5.95
N SER A 328 8.28 16.96 -7.13
CA SER A 328 6.97 17.14 -7.76
C SER A 328 6.31 15.81 -8.14
N GLN A 329 7.11 14.85 -8.63
CA GLN A 329 6.63 13.51 -8.94
C GLN A 329 6.21 12.75 -7.69
N SER A 330 6.92 12.93 -6.57
CA SER A 330 6.60 12.28 -5.29
C SER A 330 5.29 12.82 -4.71
N VAL A 331 5.04 14.14 -4.83
CA VAL A 331 3.77 14.78 -4.45
C VAL A 331 2.61 14.34 -5.37
N ALA A 332 2.83 14.23 -6.68
CA ALA A 332 1.81 13.69 -7.57
C ALA A 332 1.52 12.20 -7.28
N ALA A 333 2.54 11.43 -6.89
CA ALA A 333 2.42 10.02 -6.59
C ALA A 333 1.56 9.75 -5.36
N ILE A 334 1.73 10.50 -4.26
CA ILE A 334 0.90 10.31 -3.06
C ILE A 334 -0.59 10.57 -3.32
N ALA A 335 -0.91 11.56 -4.16
CA ALA A 335 -2.28 11.89 -4.52
C ALA A 335 -2.92 10.78 -5.38
N ARG A 336 -2.16 10.19 -6.30
CA ARG A 336 -2.62 9.10 -7.18
C ARG A 336 -2.70 7.76 -6.46
N TYR A 337 -1.82 7.51 -5.49
CA TYR A 337 -1.67 6.22 -4.83
C TYR A 337 -2.99 5.69 -4.26
N SER A 338 -3.77 6.52 -3.57
CA SER A 338 -5.04 6.10 -2.96
C SER A 338 -6.00 5.48 -3.98
N GLY A 339 -6.27 6.18 -5.09
CA GLY A 339 -7.16 5.67 -6.13
C GLY A 339 -6.56 4.47 -6.88
N TRP A 340 -5.27 4.52 -7.20
CA TRP A 340 -4.61 3.46 -7.95
C TRP A 340 -4.55 2.16 -7.15
N GLN A 341 -4.29 2.22 -5.85
CA GLN A 341 -4.25 1.02 -5.01
C GLN A 341 -5.54 0.21 -5.07
N ILE A 342 -6.70 0.88 -5.02
CA ILE A 342 -7.99 0.19 -5.17
C ILE A 342 -8.13 -0.34 -6.60
N ALA A 343 -7.89 0.51 -7.61
CA ALA A 343 -8.08 0.15 -9.01
C ALA A 343 -7.24 -1.08 -9.42
N TYR A 344 -5.98 -1.16 -8.99
CA TYR A 344 -5.12 -2.31 -9.28
C TYR A 344 -5.58 -3.58 -8.55
N ILE A 345 -6.11 -3.48 -7.32
CA ILE A 345 -6.70 -4.65 -6.64
C ILE A 345 -7.94 -5.15 -7.39
N LEU A 346 -8.82 -4.26 -7.83
CA LEU A 346 -10.05 -4.63 -8.55
C LEU A 346 -9.76 -5.21 -9.95
N TRP A 347 -8.91 -4.54 -10.75
CA TRP A 347 -8.46 -5.07 -12.04
C TRP A 347 -7.65 -6.36 -11.88
N GLY A 348 -6.81 -6.41 -10.85
CA GLY A 348 -6.05 -7.59 -10.50
C GLY A 348 -6.95 -8.77 -10.15
N TYR A 349 -8.03 -8.55 -9.39
CA TYR A 349 -9.05 -9.56 -9.12
C TYR A 349 -9.63 -10.12 -10.43
N LEU A 350 -10.09 -9.24 -11.35
CA LEU A 350 -10.68 -9.67 -12.62
C LEU A 350 -9.70 -10.50 -13.46
N ILE A 351 -8.45 -10.05 -13.60
CA ILE A 351 -7.44 -10.75 -14.40
C ILE A 351 -7.07 -12.09 -13.77
N ILE A 352 -6.83 -12.12 -12.45
CA ILE A 352 -6.52 -13.35 -11.73
C ILE A 352 -7.68 -14.34 -11.87
N HIS A 353 -8.91 -13.87 -11.71
CA HIS A 353 -10.12 -14.68 -11.81
C HIS A 353 -10.29 -15.27 -13.22
N VAL A 354 -10.16 -14.47 -14.29
CA VAL A 354 -10.23 -14.96 -15.68
C VAL A 354 -9.15 -16.00 -15.95
N VAL A 355 -7.89 -15.75 -15.55
CA VAL A 355 -6.79 -16.70 -15.77
C VAL A 355 -7.01 -18.00 -14.96
N GLN A 356 -7.46 -17.90 -13.71
CA GLN A 356 -7.79 -19.06 -12.88
C GLN A 356 -8.99 -19.84 -13.45
N CYS A 357 -10.00 -19.15 -14.00
CA CYS A 357 -11.16 -19.76 -14.65
C CYS A 357 -10.75 -20.53 -15.91
N LEU A 358 -9.95 -19.92 -16.80
CA LEU A 358 -9.42 -20.61 -17.98
C LEU A 358 -8.61 -21.86 -17.60
N PHE A 359 -7.77 -21.76 -16.58
CA PHE A 359 -7.02 -22.91 -16.07
C PHE A 359 -7.95 -23.96 -15.43
N GLY A 360 -8.96 -23.55 -14.69
CA GLY A 360 -9.95 -24.43 -14.06
C GLY A 360 -10.78 -25.20 -15.08
N VAL A 361 -11.26 -24.55 -16.14
CA VAL A 361 -11.98 -25.22 -17.25
C VAL A 361 -11.06 -26.21 -17.94
N LEU A 362 -9.81 -25.81 -18.23
CA LEU A 362 -8.82 -26.72 -18.83
C LEU A 362 -8.56 -27.94 -17.94
N LEU A 363 -8.50 -27.77 -16.61
CA LEU A 363 -8.36 -28.90 -15.68
C LEU A 363 -9.60 -29.80 -15.66
N MET A 364 -10.81 -29.23 -15.67
CA MET A 364 -12.05 -30.01 -15.68
C MET A 364 -12.16 -30.89 -16.94
N TYR A 365 -11.89 -30.32 -18.11
CA TYR A 365 -11.91 -31.07 -19.39
C TYR A 365 -10.75 -32.04 -19.54
N SER A 366 -9.56 -31.68 -19.06
CA SER A 366 -8.38 -32.55 -19.21
C SER A 366 -8.34 -33.70 -18.21
N PHE A 367 -8.86 -33.51 -16.99
CA PHE A 367 -8.74 -34.48 -15.89
C PHE A 367 -10.06 -35.02 -15.37
N VAL A 368 -11.02 -34.16 -15.04
CA VAL A 368 -12.20 -34.57 -14.27
C VAL A 368 -13.24 -35.28 -15.13
N LEU A 369 -13.54 -34.73 -16.30
CA LEU A 369 -14.51 -35.28 -17.25
C LEU A 369 -14.11 -36.67 -17.79
N PRO A 370 -12.86 -36.90 -18.25
CA PRO A 370 -12.44 -38.23 -18.70
C PRO A 370 -12.52 -39.28 -17.59
N VAL A 371 -12.23 -38.90 -16.34
CA VAL A 371 -12.34 -39.81 -15.18
C VAL A 371 -13.81 -40.15 -14.89
N LYS A 372 -14.71 -39.16 -14.90
CA LYS A 372 -16.16 -39.37 -14.69
C LYS A 372 -16.77 -40.25 -15.78
N ASN A 373 -16.32 -40.09 -17.03
CA ASN A 373 -16.82 -40.82 -18.20
C ASN A 373 -16.16 -42.20 -18.38
N GLY A 374 -15.36 -42.67 -17.42
CA GLY A 374 -14.71 -43.98 -17.47
C GLY A 374 -13.52 -44.09 -18.43
N GLN A 375 -13.11 -42.99 -19.06
CA GLN A 375 -11.95 -42.89 -19.96
C GLN A 375 -10.65 -42.48 -19.24
N GLY A 376 -10.65 -42.48 -17.90
CA GLY A 376 -9.50 -42.06 -17.09
C GLY A 376 -8.22 -42.83 -17.36
N VAL A 377 -8.29 -44.12 -17.73
CA VAL A 377 -7.11 -44.93 -18.05
C VAL A 377 -6.41 -44.44 -19.31
N GLU A 378 -7.17 -44.09 -20.36
CA GLU A 378 -6.61 -43.56 -21.61
C GLU A 378 -6.01 -42.16 -21.39
N MET A 379 -6.67 -41.34 -20.56
CA MET A 379 -6.14 -40.05 -20.12
C MET A 379 -4.80 -40.21 -19.36
N VAL A 380 -4.71 -41.12 -18.37
CA VAL A 380 -3.48 -41.38 -17.61
C VAL A 380 -2.38 -41.90 -18.53
N LYS A 381 -2.70 -42.74 -19.50
CA LYS A 381 -1.74 -43.24 -20.49
C LYS A 381 -1.17 -42.11 -21.35
N ASN A 382 -2.03 -41.24 -21.90
CA ASN A 382 -1.62 -40.10 -22.71
C ASN A 382 -0.80 -39.08 -21.89
N LEU A 383 -1.25 -38.78 -20.66
CA LEU A 383 -0.50 -37.93 -19.74
C LEU A 383 0.84 -38.57 -19.35
N GLY A 384 0.87 -39.87 -19.12
CA GLY A 384 2.07 -40.64 -18.79
C GLY A 384 3.11 -40.57 -19.92
N ILE A 385 2.68 -40.65 -21.18
CA ILE A 385 3.55 -40.45 -22.34
C ILE A 385 4.11 -39.01 -22.35
N GLY A 386 3.27 -38.00 -22.09
CA GLY A 386 3.70 -36.60 -21.97
C GLY A 386 4.71 -36.38 -20.83
N ILE A 387 4.44 -36.91 -19.64
CA ILE A 387 5.36 -36.81 -18.49
C ILE A 387 6.67 -37.54 -18.79
N LEU A 388 6.61 -38.74 -19.40
CA LEU A 388 7.80 -39.50 -19.77
C LEU A 388 8.67 -38.73 -20.76
N THR A 389 8.08 -38.12 -21.79
CA THR A 389 8.83 -37.28 -22.75
C THR A 389 9.50 -36.08 -22.06
N LEU A 390 8.82 -35.38 -21.15
CA LEU A 390 9.41 -34.32 -20.34
C LEU A 390 10.54 -34.83 -19.43
N CYS A 391 10.35 -35.98 -18.78
CA CYS A 391 11.36 -36.62 -17.94
C CYS A 391 12.61 -37.01 -18.74
N ILE A 392 12.44 -37.53 -19.97
CA ILE A 392 13.56 -37.84 -20.88
C ILE A 392 14.31 -36.56 -21.24
N ILE A 393 13.60 -35.48 -21.59
CA ILE A 393 14.21 -34.19 -21.92
C ILE A 393 15.03 -33.63 -20.74
N ILE A 394 14.43 -33.59 -19.54
CA ILE A 394 15.11 -33.09 -18.32
C ILE A 394 16.28 -34.01 -17.97
N GLY A 395 16.10 -35.33 -18.03
CA GLY A 395 17.14 -36.31 -17.77
C GLY A 395 18.33 -36.16 -18.73
N PHE A 396 18.07 -35.83 -19.99
CA PHE A 396 19.11 -35.57 -20.98
C PHE A 396 19.88 -34.28 -20.68
N ILE A 397 19.21 -33.20 -20.27
CA ILE A 397 19.88 -31.96 -19.82
C ILE A 397 20.77 -32.26 -18.60
N LEU A 398 20.27 -33.00 -17.62
CA LEU A 398 21.04 -33.40 -16.44
C LEU A 398 22.24 -34.28 -16.82
N LEU A 399 22.07 -35.19 -17.79
CA LEU A 399 23.15 -36.01 -18.32
C LEU A 399 24.23 -35.17 -19.00
N GLN A 400 23.85 -34.17 -19.81
CA GLN A 400 24.81 -33.23 -20.42
C GLN A 400 25.61 -32.48 -19.35
N VAL A 401 24.95 -31.98 -18.30
CA VAL A 401 25.61 -31.30 -17.16
C VAL A 401 26.54 -32.25 -16.42
N LEU A 402 26.13 -33.50 -16.20
CA LEU A 402 26.94 -34.51 -15.53
C LEU A 402 28.19 -34.86 -16.34
N ILE A 403 28.05 -35.10 -17.65
CA ILE A 403 29.17 -35.38 -18.55
C ILE A 403 30.15 -34.20 -18.54
N ALA A 404 29.63 -32.97 -18.62
CA ALA A 404 30.47 -31.77 -18.54
C ALA A 404 31.22 -31.65 -17.20
N ALA A 405 30.52 -31.86 -16.09
CA ALA A 405 31.08 -31.83 -14.74
C ALA A 405 32.15 -32.90 -14.53
N ARG A 406 31.97 -34.10 -15.08
CA ARG A 406 32.87 -35.23 -14.83
C ARG A 406 34.05 -35.31 -15.79
N PHE A 407 33.82 -35.12 -17.09
CA PHE A 407 34.81 -35.39 -18.15
C PHE A 407 35.49 -34.14 -18.73
N PHE A 408 34.85 -32.97 -18.70
CA PHE A 408 35.40 -31.76 -19.35
C PHE A 408 36.02 -30.76 -18.38
N LEU A 409 35.50 -30.67 -17.15
CA LEU A 409 36.01 -29.79 -16.10
C LEU A 409 37.28 -30.34 -15.43
N GLN A 410 38.27 -29.47 -15.23
CA GLN A 410 39.50 -29.78 -14.51
C GLN A 410 39.21 -30.27 -13.08
N PRO A 411 40.08 -31.13 -12.53
CA PRO A 411 39.99 -31.54 -11.14
C PRO A 411 40.13 -30.33 -10.20
N LYS A 412 39.65 -30.50 -8.96
CA LYS A 412 39.73 -29.43 -7.94
C LYS A 412 41.19 -29.07 -7.69
N ILE A 413 41.48 -27.76 -7.63
CA ILE A 413 42.84 -27.25 -7.35
C ILE A 413 43.15 -27.39 -5.85
N LEU A 414 42.17 -27.13 -4.98
CA LEU A 414 42.21 -27.46 -3.57
C LEU A 414 41.10 -28.45 -3.21
N GLU A 415 41.41 -29.45 -2.37
CA GLU A 415 40.42 -30.43 -1.89
C GLU A 415 39.26 -29.78 -1.11
N ASN A 416 39.49 -28.61 -0.50
CA ASN A 416 38.51 -27.84 0.25
C ASN A 416 37.53 -27.01 -0.62
N ASP A 417 37.76 -26.89 -1.94
CA ASP A 417 36.87 -26.14 -2.80
C ASP A 417 35.56 -26.90 -3.05
N LYS A 418 34.42 -26.21 -2.90
CA LYS A 418 33.09 -26.80 -3.09
C LYS A 418 32.85 -27.21 -4.54
N GLU A 419 33.33 -26.43 -5.49
CA GLU A 419 33.09 -26.60 -6.92
C GLU A 419 34.41 -26.81 -7.67
N LYS A 420 34.35 -27.52 -8.81
CA LYS A 420 35.50 -27.63 -9.71
C LYS A 420 35.78 -26.26 -10.37
N PRO A 421 37.04 -25.90 -10.63
CA PRO A 421 37.37 -24.65 -11.31
C PRO A 421 36.78 -24.65 -12.73
N LEU A 422 36.36 -23.48 -13.23
CA LEU A 422 35.82 -23.29 -14.59
C LEU A 422 36.91 -23.32 -15.67
N ALA A 423 37.73 -24.38 -15.67
CA ALA A 423 38.78 -24.61 -16.65
C ALA A 423 38.57 -25.97 -17.31
N LEU A 424 38.74 -26.02 -18.63
CA LEU A 424 38.52 -27.23 -19.43
C LEU A 424 39.81 -28.04 -19.53
N ASP A 425 39.73 -29.34 -19.28
CA ASP A 425 40.86 -30.27 -19.43
C ASP A 425 40.89 -30.83 -20.86
N ASN A 426 39.88 -31.62 -21.23
CA ASN A 426 39.76 -32.22 -22.57
C ASN A 426 39.02 -31.30 -23.57
N ARG A 427 39.68 -30.21 -23.96
CA ARG A 427 39.10 -29.19 -24.86
C ARG A 427 38.64 -29.76 -26.22
N ARG A 428 39.37 -30.71 -26.80
CA ARG A 428 39.00 -31.34 -28.10
C ARG A 428 37.76 -32.23 -27.96
N GLY A 429 37.68 -33.02 -26.87
CA GLY A 429 36.49 -33.81 -26.57
C GLY A 429 35.24 -32.93 -26.37
N PHE A 430 35.39 -31.80 -25.68
CA PHE A 430 34.30 -30.84 -25.49
C PHE A 430 33.83 -30.22 -26.82
N GLN A 431 34.75 -29.92 -27.74
CA GLN A 431 34.41 -29.40 -29.07
C GLN A 431 33.57 -30.41 -29.88
N ASN A 432 33.98 -31.68 -29.93
CA ASN A 432 33.21 -32.73 -30.60
C ASN A 432 31.85 -32.98 -29.93
N PHE A 433 31.82 -33.01 -28.60
CA PHE A 433 30.58 -33.13 -27.83
C PHE A 433 29.61 -31.98 -28.16
N ASN A 434 30.08 -30.73 -28.14
CA ASN A 434 29.23 -29.59 -28.47
C ASN A 434 28.73 -29.63 -29.92
N TYR A 435 29.57 -30.07 -30.86
CA TYR A 435 29.18 -30.20 -32.27
C TYR A 435 28.01 -31.17 -32.48
N PHE A 436 28.10 -32.40 -31.94
CA PHE A 436 27.03 -33.39 -32.10
C PHE A 436 25.72 -32.99 -31.41
N PHE A 437 25.80 -32.32 -30.27
CA PHE A 437 24.62 -31.89 -29.51
C PHE A 437 24.09 -30.51 -29.93
N PHE A 438 24.75 -29.83 -30.87
CA PHE A 438 24.38 -28.48 -31.32
C PHE A 438 22.91 -28.40 -31.76
N PHE A 439 22.50 -29.24 -32.72
CA PHE A 439 21.13 -29.22 -33.25
C PHE A 439 20.09 -29.60 -32.19
N TYR A 440 20.42 -30.54 -31.30
CA TYR A 440 19.54 -30.90 -30.20
C TYR A 440 19.36 -29.75 -29.21
N ASN A 441 20.44 -29.03 -28.87
CA ASN A 441 20.38 -27.85 -28.00
C ASN A 441 19.55 -26.71 -28.63
N VAL A 442 19.49 -26.59 -29.96
CA VAL A 442 18.58 -25.65 -30.64
C VAL A 442 17.12 -26.00 -30.35
N LEU A 443 16.73 -27.29 -30.46
CA LEU A 443 15.37 -27.73 -30.14
C LEU A 443 15.01 -27.49 -28.67
N LEU A 444 15.93 -27.79 -27.74
CA LEU A 444 15.75 -27.46 -26.33
C LEU A 444 15.60 -25.95 -26.09
N GLY A 445 16.37 -25.14 -26.81
CA GLY A 445 16.31 -23.68 -26.75
C GLY A 445 14.95 -23.13 -27.19
N LEU A 446 14.35 -23.69 -28.24
CA LEU A 446 13.00 -23.34 -28.68
C LEU A 446 11.96 -23.64 -27.60
N GLY A 447 12.03 -24.83 -26.99
CA GLY A 447 11.15 -25.21 -25.88
C GLY A 447 11.32 -24.30 -24.66
N SER A 448 12.57 -23.99 -24.29
CA SER A 448 12.86 -23.06 -23.19
C SER A 448 12.34 -21.64 -23.47
N CYS A 449 12.35 -21.19 -24.72
CA CYS A 449 11.82 -19.88 -25.11
C CYS A 449 10.30 -19.82 -24.94
N LEU A 450 9.58 -20.86 -25.37
CA LEU A 450 8.13 -20.98 -25.17
C LEU A 450 7.79 -21.04 -23.67
N PHE A 451 8.51 -21.85 -22.89
CA PHE A 451 8.33 -21.92 -21.44
C PHE A 451 8.58 -20.57 -20.74
N ARG A 452 9.57 -19.79 -21.21
CA ARG A 452 9.82 -18.43 -20.73
C ARG A 452 8.63 -17.51 -20.96
N LEU A 453 7.99 -17.57 -22.13
CA LEU A 453 6.79 -16.79 -22.43
C LEU A 453 5.63 -17.19 -21.51
N LEU A 454 5.32 -18.49 -21.43
CA LEU A 454 4.23 -18.99 -20.59
C LEU A 454 4.42 -18.65 -19.11
N SER A 455 5.63 -18.86 -18.58
CA SER A 455 5.96 -18.51 -17.20
C SER A 455 5.81 -17.02 -16.93
N SER A 456 6.16 -16.16 -17.90
CA SER A 456 6.01 -14.71 -17.78
C SER A 456 4.54 -14.29 -17.73
N ILE A 457 3.66 -14.92 -18.51
CA ILE A 457 2.21 -14.67 -18.48
C ILE A 457 1.62 -15.08 -17.13
N VAL A 458 1.93 -16.28 -16.64
CA VAL A 458 1.40 -16.80 -15.37
C VAL A 458 1.86 -15.95 -14.19
N VAL A 459 3.17 -15.68 -14.09
CA VAL A 459 3.72 -14.86 -12.99
C VAL A 459 3.26 -13.41 -13.11
N GLY A 460 3.18 -12.87 -14.33
CA GLY A 460 2.69 -11.52 -14.59
C GLY A 460 1.23 -11.34 -14.16
N ALA A 461 0.34 -12.24 -14.57
CA ALA A 461 -1.07 -12.21 -14.20
C ALA A 461 -1.26 -12.33 -12.68
N TRP A 462 -0.50 -13.20 -12.01
CA TRP A 462 -0.63 -13.38 -10.57
C TRP A 462 -0.10 -12.17 -9.78
N LEU A 463 0.94 -11.49 -10.26
CA LEU A 463 1.53 -10.33 -9.58
C LEU A 463 0.87 -8.99 -9.96
N ILE A 464 -0.03 -8.94 -10.94
CA ILE A 464 -0.53 -7.68 -11.50
C ILE A 464 -1.27 -6.79 -10.48
N ALA A 465 -1.97 -7.41 -9.54
CA ALA A 465 -2.72 -6.71 -8.49
C ALA A 465 -1.83 -5.93 -7.50
N ARG A 466 -0.51 -6.22 -7.49
CA ARG A 466 0.42 -5.75 -6.48
C ARG A 466 1.25 -4.58 -6.98
N ILE A 467 0.95 -3.38 -6.46
CA ILE A 467 1.71 -2.16 -6.77
C ILE A 467 3.09 -2.13 -6.05
N ASP A 468 3.27 -2.91 -5.00
CA ASP A 468 4.48 -2.88 -4.17
C ASP A 468 5.75 -3.44 -4.87
N ARG A 469 5.58 -4.10 -6.01
CA ARG A 469 6.66 -4.68 -6.83
C ARG A 469 6.41 -4.39 -8.30
N THR A 470 7.49 -4.18 -9.05
CA THR A 470 7.40 -4.04 -10.50
C THR A 470 7.28 -5.39 -11.23
N ILE A 471 6.46 -5.39 -12.27
CA ILE A 471 6.31 -6.51 -13.21
C ILE A 471 7.38 -6.42 -14.31
N MET A 472 7.94 -5.22 -14.53
CA MET A 472 8.90 -4.96 -15.59
C MET A 472 10.28 -5.55 -15.26
N PRO A 473 11.06 -5.94 -16.29
CA PRO A 473 12.43 -6.40 -16.08
C PRO A 473 13.33 -5.28 -15.55
N LYS A 474 14.41 -5.68 -14.86
CA LYS A 474 15.42 -4.74 -14.34
C LYS A 474 15.93 -3.84 -15.47
N GLY A 475 15.90 -2.52 -15.24
CA GLY A 475 16.23 -1.50 -16.24
C GLY A 475 15.01 -0.83 -16.89
N TYR A 476 13.87 -1.53 -16.99
CA TYR A 476 12.61 -1.00 -17.53
C TYR A 476 11.58 -0.67 -16.45
N GLU A 477 11.97 -0.77 -15.18
CA GLU A 477 11.12 -0.53 -14.00
C GLU A 477 10.53 0.89 -13.95
N ALA A 478 11.13 1.86 -14.65
CA ALA A 478 10.62 3.22 -14.76
C ALA A 478 9.35 3.34 -15.62
N LEU A 479 9.09 2.38 -16.51
CA LEU A 479 7.87 2.31 -17.33
C LEU A 479 6.67 1.84 -16.52
N ASP A 480 6.91 1.17 -15.39
CA ASP A 480 5.87 0.73 -14.47
C ASP A 480 5.38 1.93 -13.65
N MET A 481 4.29 2.53 -14.13
CA MET A 481 3.69 3.69 -13.49
C MET A 481 3.19 3.36 -12.09
N GLY A 482 2.61 2.17 -11.88
CA GLY A 482 2.10 1.73 -10.59
C GLY A 482 3.23 1.68 -9.56
N PHE A 483 4.29 0.94 -9.87
CA PHE A 483 5.44 0.84 -8.99
C PHE A 483 6.11 2.19 -8.74
N ARG A 484 6.23 3.05 -9.76
CA ARG A 484 6.75 4.42 -9.59
C ARG A 484 5.91 5.25 -8.61
N THR A 485 4.59 5.13 -8.67
CA THR A 485 3.67 5.80 -7.73
C THR A 485 3.86 5.28 -6.30
N TRP A 486 4.06 3.98 -6.11
CA TRP A 486 4.38 3.41 -4.80
C TRP A 486 5.70 3.93 -4.22
N ILE A 487 6.76 3.96 -5.02
CA ILE A 487 8.06 4.49 -4.59
C ILE A 487 7.98 5.99 -4.26
N GLY A 488 7.31 6.79 -5.10
CA GLY A 488 7.12 8.22 -4.86
C GLY A 488 6.35 8.50 -3.56
N MET A 489 5.31 7.71 -3.29
CA MET A 489 4.56 7.77 -2.04
C MET A 489 5.45 7.43 -0.83
N LEU A 490 6.25 6.36 -0.91
CA LEU A 490 7.16 5.97 0.18
C LEU A 490 8.20 7.04 0.49
N PHE A 491 8.77 7.69 -0.53
CA PHE A 491 9.73 8.78 -0.32
C PHE A 491 9.09 9.97 0.38
N LEU A 492 7.91 10.37 -0.07
CA LEU A 492 7.22 11.51 0.52
C LEU A 492 6.83 11.24 1.98
N ASP A 493 6.24 10.07 2.25
CA ASP A 493 5.96 9.62 3.62
C ASP A 493 7.26 9.62 4.46
N HIS A 494 8.36 9.07 3.94
CA HIS A 494 9.64 9.05 4.64
C HIS A 494 10.13 10.45 5.02
N TYR A 495 10.05 11.44 4.11
CA TYR A 495 10.50 12.80 4.39
C TYR A 495 9.64 13.52 5.43
N HIS A 496 8.33 13.30 5.42
CA HIS A 496 7.41 13.99 6.34
C HIS A 496 7.21 13.26 7.67
N THR A 497 7.38 11.95 7.72
CA THR A 497 7.05 11.12 8.89
C THR A 497 8.26 10.51 9.60
N ASN A 498 9.48 10.87 9.23
CA ASN A 498 10.68 10.33 9.88
C ASN A 498 10.67 10.63 11.39
N PRO A 499 10.57 9.61 12.27
CA PRO A 499 10.38 9.83 13.70
C PRO A 499 11.58 10.53 14.33
N THR A 500 12.79 10.32 13.81
CA THR A 500 14.02 10.95 14.31
C THR A 500 14.02 12.45 14.02
N LEU A 501 13.62 12.83 12.80
CA LEU A 501 13.54 14.23 12.39
C LEU A 501 12.44 14.97 13.15
N ILE A 502 11.24 14.37 13.27
CA ILE A 502 10.12 14.96 14.00
C ILE A 502 10.49 15.14 15.48
N CYS A 503 11.07 14.12 16.12
CA CYS A 503 11.53 14.23 17.52
C CYS A 503 12.57 15.35 17.69
N PHE A 504 13.53 15.45 16.77
CA PHE A 504 14.55 16.51 16.82
C PHE A 504 13.94 17.90 16.71
N CYS A 505 13.05 18.12 15.72
CA CYS A 505 12.33 19.39 15.55
C CYS A 505 11.48 19.72 16.78
N HIS A 506 10.77 18.74 17.35
CA HIS A 506 9.97 18.92 18.55
C HIS A 506 10.82 19.38 19.74
N ILE A 507 11.99 18.75 19.96
CA ILE A 507 12.94 19.16 21.01
C ILE A 507 13.43 20.61 20.79
N LEU A 508 13.71 21.00 19.54
CA LEU A 508 14.13 22.36 19.21
C LEU A 508 13.02 23.39 19.48
N VAL A 509 11.78 23.07 19.09
CA VAL A 509 10.61 23.94 19.30
C VAL A 509 10.34 24.13 20.80
N LEU A 510 10.37 23.05 21.58
CA LEU A 510 10.21 23.13 23.04
C LEU A 510 11.29 24.04 23.66
N LYS A 511 12.56 23.82 23.31
CA LYS A 511 13.66 24.66 23.79
C LYS A 511 13.56 26.11 23.33
N ALA A 512 13.05 26.38 22.14
CA ALA A 512 12.83 27.74 21.65
C ALA A 512 11.71 28.44 22.43
N ARG A 513 10.64 27.71 22.80
CA ARG A 513 9.52 28.21 23.61
C ARG A 513 9.93 28.47 25.07
N GLU A 514 10.83 27.66 25.63
CA GLU A 514 11.34 27.82 27.00
C GLU A 514 12.32 29.01 27.17
N ARG A 515 13.06 29.39 26.11
CA ARG A 515 14.03 30.50 26.15
C ARG A 515 13.45 31.86 26.59
N PRO A 516 12.28 32.32 26.09
CA PRO A 516 11.69 33.57 26.56
C PRO A 516 11.15 33.51 28.01
N GLN A 517 10.78 32.32 28.52
CA GLN A 517 10.32 32.17 29.91
C GLN A 517 11.48 32.23 30.92
N GLN A 518 12.68 31.78 30.56
CA GLN A 518 13.86 31.94 31.42
C GLN A 518 14.35 33.39 31.49
N GLY A 519 14.08 34.22 30.49
CA GLY A 519 14.42 35.66 30.49
C GLY A 519 13.64 36.46 31.53
N SER A 520 12.39 36.07 31.83
CA SER A 520 11.59 36.70 32.89
C SER A 520 11.92 36.16 34.29
N THR A 521 12.36 34.91 34.42
CA THR A 521 12.83 34.36 35.70
C THR A 521 14.23 34.84 36.09
N TYR A 522 15.06 35.26 35.12
CA TYR A 522 16.40 35.79 35.39
C TYR A 522 16.37 37.10 36.22
N TYR A 523 15.30 37.90 36.09
CA TYR A 523 15.09 39.07 36.93
C TYR A 523 14.68 38.75 38.37
N GLN A 524 14.14 37.54 38.64
CA GLN A 524 13.82 37.08 40.00
C GLN A 524 14.99 36.35 40.67
N HIS A 525 15.93 35.80 39.90
CA HIS A 525 17.06 35.04 40.45
C HIS A 525 18.23 35.90 40.96
N PHE A 526 18.21 37.22 40.75
CA PHE A 526 19.21 38.13 41.33
C PHE A 526 19.08 38.31 42.85
N ASN A 527 17.99 37.86 43.48
CA ASN A 527 17.76 38.04 44.91
C ASN A 527 18.14 36.87 45.82
N ASN A 528 18.54 35.70 45.30
CA ASN A 528 18.95 34.57 46.14
C ASN A 528 20.21 33.91 45.58
N ALA A 529 21.36 34.51 45.90
CA ALA A 529 22.67 33.95 45.63
C ALA A 529 23.12 33.03 46.78
N THR A 530 22.86 31.72 46.64
CA THR A 530 23.62 30.68 47.36
C THR A 530 23.91 29.49 46.44
N GLY A 531 25.09 29.54 45.79
CA GLY A 531 26.04 28.43 45.68
C GLY A 531 25.66 27.12 44.99
N LYS A 532 25.75 27.08 43.65
CA LYS A 532 26.32 25.94 42.90
C LYS A 532 27.15 26.48 41.73
N PRO A 533 28.36 25.95 41.44
CA PRO A 533 29.09 26.35 40.25
C PRO A 533 28.34 25.82 39.03
N GLU A 534 27.68 26.71 38.29
CA GLU A 534 27.14 26.35 36.98
C GLU A 534 28.32 26.03 36.07
N VAL A 535 28.63 24.74 35.92
CA VAL A 535 29.54 24.29 34.85
C VAL A 535 28.98 24.86 33.56
N SER A 536 29.75 25.76 32.92
CA SER A 536 29.32 26.43 31.70
C SER A 536 28.69 25.41 30.74
N LYS A 537 27.47 25.68 30.27
CA LYS A 537 26.75 24.82 29.32
C LYS A 537 27.64 24.42 28.14
N LYS A 538 28.57 25.31 27.74
CA LYS A 538 29.59 25.09 26.71
C LYS A 538 30.58 23.99 27.06
N SER A 539 31.07 23.94 28.30
CA SER A 539 31.99 22.90 28.79
C SER A 539 31.31 21.53 28.82
N ARG A 540 30.06 21.45 29.31
CA ARG A 540 29.28 20.19 29.30
C ARG A 540 29.07 19.64 27.88
N THR A 541 28.73 20.51 26.92
CA THR A 541 28.58 20.10 25.51
C THR A 541 29.88 19.58 24.92
N ARG A 542 31.03 20.20 25.24
CA ARG A 542 32.35 19.72 24.78
C ARG A 542 32.69 18.34 25.34
N TRP A 543 32.40 18.09 26.61
CA TRP A 543 32.60 16.77 27.23
C TRP A 543 31.70 15.69 26.62
N LEU A 544 30.42 16.00 26.39
CA LEU A 544 29.50 15.06 25.72
C LEU A 544 29.95 14.76 24.28
N LEU A 545 30.45 15.76 23.56
CA LEU A 545 30.98 15.58 22.21
C LEU A 545 32.22 14.68 22.21
N LEU A 546 33.14 14.87 23.16
CA LEU A 546 34.31 14.00 23.31
C LEU A 546 33.89 12.56 23.63
N TYR A 547 32.98 12.37 24.58
CA TYR A 547 32.44 11.06 24.95
C TYR A 547 31.82 10.32 23.75
N THR A 548 31.02 11.02 22.93
CA THR A 548 30.41 10.43 21.73
C THR A 548 31.47 10.01 20.71
N LEU A 549 32.52 10.82 20.50
CA LEU A 549 33.58 10.51 19.54
C LEU A 549 34.48 9.35 20.00
N LEU A 550 34.78 9.25 21.30
CA LEU A 550 35.56 8.13 21.84
C LEU A 550 34.84 6.79 21.64
N ASN A 551 33.51 6.77 21.83
CA ASN A 551 32.70 5.57 21.64
C ASN A 551 32.36 5.25 20.18
N ASN A 552 32.60 6.18 19.24
CA ASN A 552 32.26 6.03 17.82
C ASN A 552 33.43 6.51 16.94
N PRO A 553 34.52 5.72 16.80
CA PRO A 553 35.74 6.17 16.15
C PRO A 553 35.57 6.51 14.67
N SER A 554 34.65 5.84 13.95
CA SER A 554 34.34 6.14 12.55
C SER A 554 33.80 7.56 12.33
N LEU A 555 33.08 8.12 13.31
CA LEU A 555 32.58 9.49 13.24
C LEU A 555 33.69 10.54 13.35
N SER A 556 34.82 10.21 14.00
CA SER A 556 35.96 11.12 14.11
C SER A 556 36.59 11.42 12.75
N ALA A 557 36.61 10.45 11.84
CA ALA A 557 37.11 10.64 10.48
C ALA A 557 36.18 11.57 9.67
N LEU A 558 34.86 11.30 9.72
CA LEU A 558 33.85 12.09 8.99
C LEU A 558 33.72 13.53 9.49
N ARG A 559 33.95 13.78 10.78
CA ARG A 559 33.86 15.13 11.36
C ARG A 559 34.97 16.07 10.87
N LYS A 560 36.17 15.55 10.62
CA LYS A 560 37.33 16.36 10.19
C LYS A 560 37.42 16.52 8.67
N SER A 561 36.69 15.70 7.90
CA SER A 561 36.71 15.72 6.44
C SER A 561 35.71 16.70 5.80
N GLN A 562 34.95 17.44 6.61
CA GLN A 562 34.18 18.62 6.22
C GLN A 562 34.86 19.84 6.85
#